data_AF-A0A4Q7QKR7-F1
#
_entry.id   AF-A0A4Q7QKR7-F1
#
_cell.length_a   1.000
_cell.length_b   1.000
_cell.length_c   1.000
_cell.angle_alpha   90.00
_cell.angle_beta   90.00
_cell.angle_gamma   90.00
#
_symmetry.space_group_name_H-M   'P 1'
#
loop_
_entity.id
_entity.type
_entity.pdbx_description
1 polymer ?
#
loop_
_entity_poly.entity_id
_entity_poly.type
_entity_poly.pdbx_seq_one_letter_code
_entity_poly.pdbx_strand_id
1 'polypeptide(L)'
;MNHPTKTTLPGIGVRYDLVTDGGKHVSVVVHNDGRRFLGFHNPEDDDECQASVPLGQGEAAALAQLLIPEQLDPVRGEIEIDLVTEHIPITAKSPYSGRTLGDTQARSRTGASIVAVLRRTGATPSPTPDFRFAIGDTLVVVGTREGVDAVADLIAGG
;
A
#
# COMPACT_ATOMS: atom_id res chain seq x y z
N MET A 1 -14.00 -13.44 10.40
CA MET A 1 -13.04 -13.28 9.29
C MET A 1 -12.21 -14.55 9.25
N ASN A 2 -12.59 -15.50 8.39
CA ASN A 2 -11.96 -16.82 8.36
C ASN A 2 -10.54 -16.65 7.81
N HIS A 3 -9.55 -16.95 8.64
CA HIS A 3 -8.16 -16.90 8.24
C HIS A 3 -7.76 -18.25 7.65
N PRO A 4 -6.98 -18.28 6.57
CA PRO A 4 -6.49 -19.54 6.04
C PRO A 4 -5.54 -20.22 7.05
N THR A 5 -5.75 -21.49 7.31
CA THR A 5 -4.86 -22.33 8.11
C THR A 5 -3.65 -22.72 7.27
N LYS A 6 -2.45 -22.70 7.85
CA LYS A 6 -1.19 -22.98 7.16
C LYS A 6 -0.57 -24.28 7.67
N THR A 7 -0.26 -25.19 6.74
CA THR A 7 0.37 -26.48 7.02
C THR A 7 1.62 -26.65 6.15
N THR A 8 2.77 -26.90 6.77
CA THR A 8 4.00 -27.21 6.02
C THR A 8 3.96 -28.66 5.55
N LEU A 9 4.27 -28.88 4.27
CA LEU A 9 4.38 -30.20 3.66
C LEU A 9 5.85 -30.51 3.37
N PRO A 10 6.52 -31.35 4.19
CA PRO A 10 7.94 -31.65 4.04
C PRO A 10 8.30 -32.13 2.62
N GLY A 11 9.28 -31.48 2.00
CA GLY A 11 9.75 -31.81 0.65
C GLY A 11 8.87 -31.31 -0.51
N ILE A 12 7.67 -30.79 -0.22
CA ILE A 12 6.67 -30.39 -1.23
C ILE A 12 6.49 -28.88 -1.22
N GLY A 13 6.24 -28.29 -0.04
CA GLY A 13 6.01 -26.86 0.11
C GLY A 13 5.06 -26.53 1.25
N VAL A 14 4.06 -25.69 1.01
CA VAL A 14 3.09 -25.25 2.02
C VAL A 14 1.67 -25.35 1.49
N ARG A 15 0.77 -25.93 2.28
CA ARG A 15 -0.67 -25.95 2.05
C ARG A 15 -1.33 -24.85 2.88
N TYR A 16 -2.24 -24.12 2.25
CA TYR A 16 -3.14 -23.17 2.88
C TYR A 16 -4.56 -23.68 2.74
N ASP A 17 -5.34 -23.68 3.81
CA ASP A 17 -6.71 -24.18 3.84
C ASP A 17 -7.68 -23.08 4.24
N LEU A 18 -8.74 -22.89 3.47
CA LEU A 18 -9.79 -21.91 3.72
C LEU A 18 -11.15 -22.61 3.70
N VAL A 19 -11.89 -22.47 4.80
CA VAL A 19 -13.31 -22.82 4.86
C VAL A 19 -14.12 -21.55 4.65
N THR A 20 -14.93 -21.53 3.59
CA THR A 20 -15.82 -20.40 3.29
C THR A 20 -16.99 -20.37 4.27
N ASP A 21 -17.66 -19.23 4.39
CA ASP A 21 -18.86 -19.10 5.24
C ASP A 21 -20.01 -20.01 4.78
N GLY A 22 -20.02 -20.41 3.50
CA GLY A 22 -20.93 -21.40 2.94
C GLY A 22 -20.53 -22.86 3.20
N GLY A 23 -19.51 -23.10 4.03
CA GLY A 23 -19.04 -24.44 4.40
C GLY A 23 -18.25 -25.16 3.31
N LYS A 24 -17.74 -24.46 2.29
CA LYS A 24 -16.88 -25.06 1.26
C LYS A 24 -15.42 -24.98 1.70
N HIS A 25 -14.70 -26.09 1.57
CA HIS A 25 -13.27 -26.15 1.86
C HIS A 25 -12.45 -26.09 0.58
N VAL A 26 -11.59 -25.08 0.51
CA VAL A 26 -10.67 -24.83 -0.60
C VAL A 26 -9.24 -24.83 -0.05
N SER A 27 -8.32 -25.47 -0.77
CA SER A 27 -6.90 -25.47 -0.41
C SER A 27 -6.01 -24.92 -1.52
N VAL A 28 -4.93 -24.25 -1.16
CA VAL A 28 -3.87 -23.85 -2.08
C VAL A 28 -2.56 -24.48 -1.62
N VAL A 29 -1.98 -25.36 -2.43
CA VAL A 29 -0.62 -25.88 -2.21
C VAL A 29 0.36 -25.07 -3.04
N VAL A 30 1.27 -24.38 -2.35
CA VAL A 30 2.41 -23.69 -2.97
C VAL A 30 3.59 -24.64 -2.93
N HIS A 31 3.97 -25.14 -4.09
CA HIS A 31 5.07 -26.08 -4.25
C HIS A 31 6.41 -25.34 -4.31
N ASN A 32 7.50 -25.99 -3.89
CA ASN A 32 8.83 -25.38 -3.84
C ASN A 32 9.40 -25.02 -5.23
N ASP A 33 8.88 -25.63 -6.30
CA ASP A 33 9.24 -25.35 -7.69
C ASP A 33 8.44 -24.17 -8.29
N GLY A 34 7.61 -23.52 -7.49
CA GLY A 34 6.78 -22.40 -7.91
C GLY A 34 5.46 -22.80 -8.57
N ARG A 35 5.12 -24.08 -8.70
CA ARG A 35 3.75 -24.49 -9.10
C ARG A 35 2.78 -24.29 -7.95
N ARG A 36 1.52 -23.99 -8.29
CA ARG A 36 0.44 -23.90 -7.31
C ARG A 36 -0.63 -24.93 -7.65
N PHE A 37 -1.28 -25.50 -6.65
CA PHE A 37 -2.41 -26.39 -6.85
C PHE A 37 -3.59 -25.84 -6.07
N LEU A 38 -4.70 -25.62 -6.75
CA LEU A 38 -5.97 -25.25 -6.14
C LEU A 38 -6.81 -26.51 -5.97
N GLY A 39 -7.09 -26.90 -4.73
CA GLY A 39 -7.89 -28.08 -4.38
C GLY A 39 -9.27 -27.69 -3.85
N PHE A 40 -10.29 -28.46 -4.23
CA PHE A 40 -11.65 -28.37 -3.72
C PHE A 40 -11.95 -29.66 -2.97
N HIS A 41 -12.36 -29.54 -1.70
CA HIS A 41 -12.61 -30.67 -0.83
C HIS A 41 -14.11 -30.89 -0.62
N ASN A 42 -14.48 -32.14 -0.36
CA ASN A 42 -15.85 -32.50 -0.06
C ASN A 42 -16.23 -31.95 1.33
N PRO A 43 -17.31 -31.17 1.48
CA PRO A 43 -17.73 -30.66 2.79
C PRO A 43 -18.18 -31.76 3.78
N GLU A 44 -18.44 -32.98 3.30
CA GLU A 44 -18.78 -34.13 4.15
C GLU A 44 -17.57 -35.00 4.51
N ASP A 45 -16.42 -34.80 3.84
CA ASP A 45 -15.16 -35.50 4.07
C ASP A 45 -13.96 -34.59 3.66
N ASP A 46 -13.42 -33.85 4.63
CA ASP A 46 -12.33 -32.87 4.44
C ASP A 46 -11.02 -33.52 3.92
N ASP A 47 -10.87 -34.84 4.04
CA ASP A 47 -9.71 -35.58 3.53
C ASP A 47 -9.87 -35.98 2.05
N GLU A 48 -11.09 -35.90 1.50
CA GLU A 48 -11.38 -36.18 0.10
C GLU A 48 -11.22 -34.92 -0.78
N CYS A 49 -10.09 -34.86 -1.49
CA CYS A 49 -9.89 -33.88 -2.55
C CYS A 49 -10.74 -34.24 -3.77
N GLN A 50 -11.89 -33.57 -3.92
CA GLN A 50 -12.85 -33.82 -5.00
C GLN A 50 -12.30 -33.38 -6.37
N ALA A 51 -11.57 -32.27 -6.42
CA ALA A 51 -10.94 -31.78 -7.64
C ALA A 51 -9.69 -30.95 -7.32
N SER A 52 -8.69 -31.02 -8.21
CA SER A 52 -7.51 -30.16 -8.12
C SER A 52 -7.15 -29.56 -9.48
N VAL A 53 -6.80 -28.29 -9.49
CA VAL A 53 -6.34 -27.56 -10.68
C VAL A 53 -4.88 -27.16 -10.48
N PRO A 54 -3.93 -27.69 -11.27
CA PRO A 54 -2.56 -27.18 -11.28
C PRO A 54 -2.54 -25.81 -11.98
N LEU A 55 -1.83 -24.86 -11.40
CA LEU A 55 -1.68 -23.50 -11.90
C LEU A 55 -0.19 -23.18 -12.06
N GLY A 56 0.16 -22.73 -13.27
CA GLY A 56 1.43 -22.10 -13.55
C GLY A 56 1.55 -20.74 -12.86
N GLN A 57 2.73 -20.13 -12.93
CA GLN A 57 2.98 -18.83 -12.27
C GLN A 57 2.11 -17.70 -12.82
N GLY A 58 1.97 -17.60 -14.15
CA GLY A 58 1.14 -16.58 -14.78
C GLY A 58 -0.35 -16.77 -14.50
N GLU A 59 -0.85 -18.00 -14.57
CA GLU A 59 -2.25 -18.34 -14.30
C GLU A 59 -2.63 -18.07 -12.83
N ALA A 60 -1.76 -18.45 -11.90
CA ALA A 60 -1.97 -18.16 -10.48
C ALA A 60 -2.01 -16.65 -10.22
N ALA A 61 -1.14 -15.87 -10.87
CA ALA A 61 -1.13 -14.41 -10.74
C ALA A 61 -2.38 -13.76 -11.36
N ALA A 62 -2.87 -14.28 -12.50
CA ALA A 62 -4.10 -13.80 -13.12
C ALA A 62 -5.34 -14.13 -12.26
N LEU A 63 -5.44 -15.35 -11.72
CA LEU A 63 -6.53 -15.73 -10.83
C LEU A 63 -6.52 -14.90 -9.54
N ALA A 64 -5.35 -14.68 -8.95
CA ALA A 64 -5.22 -13.84 -7.75
C ALA A 64 -5.77 -12.42 -7.98
N GLN A 65 -5.50 -11.82 -9.15
CA GLN A 65 -6.05 -10.50 -9.49
C GLN A 65 -7.57 -10.48 -9.55
N LEU A 66 -8.21 -11.55 -10.05
CA LEU A 66 -9.67 -11.65 -10.10
C LEU A 66 -10.31 -11.86 -8.72
N LEU A 67 -9.56 -12.43 -7.78
CA LEU A 67 -10.04 -12.74 -6.42
C LEU A 67 -9.83 -11.59 -5.43
N ILE A 68 -8.95 -10.64 -5.75
CA ILE A 68 -8.84 -9.40 -5.00
C ILE A 68 -10.13 -8.62 -5.27
N PRO A 69 -10.98 -8.39 -4.26
CA PRO A 69 -12.15 -7.56 -4.46
C PRO A 69 -11.67 -6.19 -4.92
N GLU A 70 -12.22 -5.68 -6.02
CA GLU A 70 -12.08 -4.26 -6.34
C GLU A 70 -12.52 -3.51 -5.09
N GLN A 71 -11.62 -2.73 -4.50
CA GLN A 71 -11.97 -1.89 -3.36
C GLN A 71 -13.00 -0.89 -3.88
N LEU A 72 -14.28 -1.20 -3.69
CA LEU A 72 -15.34 -0.20 -3.67
C LEU A 72 -15.06 0.63 -2.42
N ASP A 73 -14.12 1.57 -2.50
CA ASP A 73 -13.95 2.61 -1.49
C ASP A 73 -15.22 3.47 -1.53
N PRO A 74 -16.14 3.37 -0.55
CA PRO A 74 -17.38 4.14 -0.58
C PRO A 74 -17.15 5.65 -0.41
N VAL A 75 -15.90 6.07 -0.18
CA VAL A 75 -15.48 7.46 -0.03
C VAL A 75 -15.17 8.13 -1.39
N ARG A 76 -15.03 7.37 -2.49
CA ARG A 76 -14.80 7.95 -3.83
C ARG A 76 -16.06 8.43 -4.55
N GLY A 77 -17.23 8.31 -3.93
CA GLY A 77 -18.52 8.55 -4.57
C GLY A 77 -18.85 10.00 -4.98
N GLU A 78 -18.15 11.03 -4.51
CA GLU A 78 -18.53 12.42 -4.84
C GLU A 78 -17.38 13.39 -5.16
N ILE A 79 -16.11 12.94 -5.09
CA ILE A 79 -14.98 13.82 -5.40
C ILE A 79 -13.84 12.98 -6.00
N GLU A 80 -13.81 12.84 -7.32
CA GLU A 80 -12.63 12.36 -8.07
C GLU A 80 -11.59 13.48 -8.11
N ILE A 81 -11.06 13.90 -6.94
CA ILE A 81 -9.84 14.69 -6.90
C ILE A 81 -8.69 13.68 -7.01
N ASP A 82 -7.92 13.79 -8.09
CA ASP A 82 -6.64 13.09 -8.25
C ASP A 82 -5.64 13.60 -7.21
N LEU A 83 -5.73 13.06 -5.99
CA LEU A 83 -4.82 13.34 -4.89
C LEU A 83 -3.58 12.46 -5.03
N VAL A 84 -2.44 13.11 -4.99
CA VAL A 84 -1.13 12.49 -5.14
C VAL A 84 -0.33 12.72 -3.86
N THR A 85 0.60 11.81 -3.57
CA THR A 85 1.52 11.93 -2.44
C THR A 85 2.95 11.93 -2.96
N GLU A 86 3.73 12.95 -2.62
CA GLU A 86 5.13 13.06 -3.05
C GLU A 86 6.07 13.31 -1.87
N HIS A 87 7.32 12.93 -2.08
CA HIS A 87 8.42 13.12 -1.16
C HIS A 87 9.37 14.21 -1.66
N ILE A 88 9.34 15.37 -0.99
CA ILE A 88 10.08 16.56 -1.43
C ILE A 88 11.24 16.82 -0.47
N PRO A 89 12.51 16.71 -0.90
CA PRO A 89 13.66 16.94 -0.04
C PRO A 89 13.93 18.44 0.18
N ILE A 90 14.24 18.83 1.42
CA ILE A 90 14.84 20.13 1.73
C ILE A 90 16.33 20.04 1.42
N THR A 91 16.73 20.62 0.29
CA THR A 91 18.15 20.69 -0.10
C THR A 91 18.83 21.94 0.47
N ALA A 92 20.17 21.99 0.41
CA ALA A 92 20.94 23.17 0.79
C ALA A 92 20.63 24.42 -0.07
N LYS A 93 20.02 24.24 -1.24
CA LYS A 93 19.59 25.33 -2.13
C LYS A 93 18.20 25.87 -1.77
N SER A 94 17.45 25.16 -0.93
CA SER A 94 16.10 25.57 -0.54
C SER A 94 16.15 26.87 0.26
N PRO A 95 15.34 27.89 -0.09
CA PRO A 95 15.21 29.10 0.72
C PRO A 95 14.49 28.85 2.06
N TYR A 96 13.94 27.66 2.26
CA TYR A 96 13.28 27.25 3.49
C TYR A 96 14.17 26.43 4.43
N SER A 97 15.43 26.19 4.05
CA SER A 97 16.43 25.63 4.98
C SER A 97 16.55 26.50 6.23
N GLY A 98 16.33 25.91 7.41
CA GLY A 98 16.36 26.62 8.70
C GLY A 98 15.11 27.46 9.02
N ARG A 99 14.17 27.57 8.08
CA ARG A 99 12.88 28.26 8.27
C ARG A 99 11.82 27.32 8.83
N THR A 100 10.72 27.91 9.29
CA THR A 100 9.60 27.15 9.85
C THR A 100 8.65 26.65 8.75
N LEU A 101 7.86 25.62 9.04
CA LEU A 101 6.78 25.17 8.15
C LEU A 101 5.80 26.32 7.85
N GLY A 102 5.46 27.13 8.85
CA GLY A 102 4.55 28.27 8.73
C GLY A 102 5.06 29.33 7.75
N ASP A 103 6.39 29.50 7.63
CA ASP A 103 7.01 30.42 6.66
C ASP A 103 6.65 30.09 5.21
N THR A 104 6.42 28.81 4.90
CA THR A 104 6.08 28.37 3.54
C THR A 104 4.70 28.84 3.13
N GLN A 105 3.75 28.85 4.08
CA GLN A 105 2.31 28.92 3.83
C GLN A 105 1.86 27.94 2.73
N ALA A 106 2.50 26.76 2.66
CA ALA A 106 2.35 25.79 1.56
C ALA A 106 0.88 25.51 1.25
N ARG A 107 0.08 25.17 2.28
CA ARG A 107 -1.35 24.87 2.12
C ARG A 107 -2.14 26.02 1.51
N SER A 108 -1.95 27.23 2.02
CA SER A 108 -2.69 28.41 1.55
C SER A 108 -2.27 28.86 0.16
N ARG A 109 -1.00 28.62 -0.23
CA ARG A 109 -0.45 29.07 -1.52
C ARG A 109 -0.61 28.05 -2.65
N THR A 110 -0.66 26.76 -2.32
CA THR A 110 -0.58 25.68 -3.32
C THR A 110 -1.79 24.75 -3.27
N GLY A 111 -2.58 24.77 -2.20
CA GLY A 111 -3.65 23.79 -1.96
C GLY A 111 -3.14 22.43 -1.47
N ALA A 112 -1.84 22.16 -1.49
CA ALA A 112 -1.25 20.92 -0.99
C ALA A 112 -0.78 21.05 0.48
N SER A 113 -0.85 19.95 1.23
CA SER A 113 -0.55 19.90 2.66
C SER A 113 0.68 19.05 2.94
N ILE A 114 1.61 19.59 3.72
CA ILE A 114 2.73 18.82 4.29
C ILE A 114 2.19 18.06 5.50
N VAL A 115 2.08 16.74 5.40
CA VAL A 115 1.45 15.88 6.42
C VAL A 115 2.46 15.22 7.35
N ALA A 116 3.72 15.12 6.93
CA ALA A 116 4.82 14.62 7.75
C ALA A 116 6.17 15.18 7.29
N VAL A 117 7.15 15.16 8.20
CA VAL A 117 8.55 15.39 7.89
C VAL A 117 9.38 14.19 8.33
N LEU A 118 10.18 13.65 7.42
CA LEU A 118 11.08 12.52 7.65
C LEU A 118 12.51 13.02 7.86
N ARG A 119 13.17 12.50 8.91
CA ARG A 119 14.58 12.70 9.23
C ARG A 119 15.26 11.36 9.46
N ARG A 120 16.60 11.36 9.44
CA ARG A 120 17.40 10.20 9.90
C ARG A 120 17.04 9.74 11.33
N THR A 121 16.57 10.66 12.17
CA THR A 121 16.21 10.38 13.57
C THR A 121 14.77 9.87 13.75
N GLY A 122 13.95 9.87 12.69
CA GLY A 122 12.56 9.43 12.75
C GLY A 122 11.60 10.31 11.93
N ALA A 123 10.32 9.96 11.98
CA ALA A 123 9.24 10.71 11.34
C ALA A 123 8.53 11.61 12.35
N THR A 124 8.22 12.85 11.93
CA THR A 124 7.34 13.76 12.66
C THR A 124 6.01 13.86 11.91
N PRO A 125 4.97 13.13 12.35
CA PRO A 125 3.65 13.23 11.74
C PRO A 125 2.97 14.55 12.15
N SER A 126 2.14 15.09 11.27
CA SER A 126 1.35 16.31 11.49
C SER A 126 2.18 17.46 12.10
N PRO A 127 3.27 17.87 11.43
CA PRO A 127 4.15 18.92 11.93
C PRO A 127 3.36 20.21 12.18
N THR A 128 3.65 20.87 13.30
CA THR A 128 3.06 22.16 13.63
C THR A 128 3.72 23.28 12.82
N PRO A 129 3.08 24.45 12.64
CA PRO A 129 3.65 25.55 11.86
C PRO A 129 5.01 26.05 12.35
N ASP A 130 5.35 25.86 13.63
CA ASP A 130 6.65 26.19 14.23
C ASP A 130 7.76 25.15 13.96
N PHE A 131 7.43 24.02 13.32
CA PHE A 131 8.42 23.01 12.93
C PHE A 131 9.50 23.65 12.04
N ARG A 132 10.76 23.57 12.46
CA ARG A 132 11.90 24.09 11.70
C ARG A 132 12.49 23.04 10.77
N PHE A 133 12.56 23.36 9.48
CA PHE A 133 13.22 22.51 8.50
C PHE A 133 14.74 22.51 8.68
N ALA A 134 15.33 21.36 8.38
CA ALA A 134 16.76 21.18 8.28
C ALA A 134 17.12 20.60 6.90
N ILE A 135 18.36 20.83 6.47
CA ILE A 135 18.89 20.21 5.25
C ILE A 135 18.87 18.69 5.42
N GLY A 136 18.34 18.00 4.41
CA GLY A 136 18.17 16.55 4.43
C GLY A 136 16.83 16.08 5.00
N ASP A 137 15.96 17.00 5.45
CA ASP A 137 14.55 16.68 5.71
C ASP A 137 13.86 16.25 4.42
N THR A 138 12.92 15.32 4.51
CA THR A 138 12.02 14.98 3.41
C THR A 138 10.58 15.25 3.83
N LEU A 139 9.90 16.12 3.09
CA LEU A 139 8.51 16.46 3.31
C LEU A 139 7.63 15.43 2.63
N VAL A 140 6.62 14.93 3.34
CA VAL A 140 5.54 14.13 2.75
C VAL A 140 4.39 15.08 2.46
N VAL A 141 4.06 15.26 1.20
CA VAL A 141 3.09 16.26 0.73
C VAL A 141 1.94 15.58 0.02
N VAL A 142 0.72 15.97 0.37
CA VAL A 142 -0.53 15.45 -0.21
C VAL A 142 -1.35 16.60 -0.79
N GLY A 143 -1.80 16.46 -2.04
CA GLY A 143 -2.60 17.46 -2.75
C GLY A 143 -2.91 17.02 -4.18
N THR A 144 -3.45 17.89 -5.03
CA THR A 144 -3.50 17.62 -6.47
C THR A 144 -2.09 17.60 -7.05
N ARG A 145 -1.90 17.05 -8.25
CA ARG A 145 -0.61 17.09 -8.97
C ARG A 145 -0.04 18.50 -9.02
N GLU A 146 -0.86 19.47 -9.43
CA GLU A 146 -0.46 20.87 -9.56
C GLU A 146 -0.09 21.48 -8.20
N GLY A 147 -0.84 21.17 -7.15
CA GLY A 147 -0.55 21.67 -5.81
C GLY A 147 0.76 21.12 -5.25
N VAL A 148 1.03 19.83 -5.49
CA VAL A 148 2.26 19.18 -5.04
C VAL A 148 3.48 19.69 -5.81
N ASP A 149 3.38 19.83 -7.14
CA ASP A 149 4.43 20.43 -7.97
C ASP A 149 4.72 21.87 -7.53
N ALA A 150 3.68 22.66 -7.24
CA ALA A 150 3.83 24.01 -6.71
C ALA A 150 4.52 24.04 -5.33
N VAL A 151 4.35 23.02 -4.48
CA VAL A 151 5.14 22.89 -3.24
C VAL A 151 6.60 22.54 -3.56
N ALA A 152 6.86 21.67 -4.53
CA ALA A 152 8.22 21.33 -4.93
C ALA A 152 8.98 22.57 -5.42
N ASP A 153 8.37 23.35 -6.31
CA ASP A 153 8.91 24.60 -6.82
C ASP A 153 9.12 25.62 -5.71
N LEU A 154 8.12 25.76 -4.83
CA LEU A 154 8.21 26.62 -3.66
C LEU A 154 9.43 26.26 -2.80
N ILE A 155 9.60 24.98 -2.48
CA ILE A 155 10.69 24.47 -1.66
C ILE A 155 12.03 24.58 -2.38
N ALA A 156 12.07 24.45 -3.70
CA ALA A 156 13.28 24.64 -4.50
C ALA A 156 13.69 26.13 -4.61
N GLY A 157 12.74 27.05 -4.45
CA GLY A 157 12.95 28.50 -4.51
C GLY A 157 12.48 29.18 -5.78
N GLY A 158 11.62 28.51 -6.57
CA GLY A 158 11.17 28.96 -7.89
C GLY A 158 12.09 28.49 -9.01
#